data_AF-A0A3A9ZA95-F1
#
_entry.id   AF-A0A3A9ZA95-F1
#
_cell.length_a   1.000
_cell.length_b   1.000
_cell.length_c   1.000
_cell.angle_alpha   90.00
_cell.angle_beta   90.00
_cell.angle_gamma   90.00
#
_symmetry.space_group_name_H-M   'P 1'
#
loop_
_entity.id
_entity.type
_entity.pdbx_description
1 polymer ?
#
loop_
_entity_poly.entity_id
_entity_poly.type
_entity_poly.pdbx_seq_one_letter_code
_entity_poly.pdbx_strand_id
1 'polypeptide(L)'
;MFALVPGPPPAAAAAMRLVDANSGRCLDVSGNTDALGTALAIWDCNGQANQQFEFTASGELRTMNGTRCVDADDNQTAPGTKVLIWTCNGGANQQWRQNADGSVTGTQSGLCLDVDHAGTANGTPVILWTCNGQANQRWTAPTAGSGTLVVDAGSAIRPVSRVGNGTLYGLADADTPPVSVMRPLGLNTLRQPPPGHEHRPNGSPVPIGDTLVIAPNAMAIGADITVDMADTFDGFPYWWEGWDDWLSRVDRMIADVRARPDITDITAWEIWNEPDWTWPSSAGGFFDGWARTHQRIRQSDPVTDIMGPSYSFFDVNRMRDFLTAAKASGTVPDVISWHELSGWQRVGGDVRAYRQLERELGIGPLPISINEYAMTSEIDVPSSVNHYIAQFEREGVRDAERAFWYEAGTLNGLLHNGRPTASYWMYAWYAGQTGDIVRVTPTASNDGVAAWDSSRRELDLVFAGQQGDGTVRVDGIGALGSSVRATLEYVPGSGRNTEVSGPTVLSSATHPVDGGSVSVPIPGQDPLGAYHLTLTAG
;
A
#
# COMPACT_ATOMS: atom_id res chain seq x y z
N MET A 1 -16.48 10.43 48.43
CA MET A 1 -17.30 10.97 47.33
C MET A 1 -16.36 11.11 46.14
N PHE A 2 -16.21 10.05 45.34
CA PHE A 2 -15.36 10.07 44.14
C PHE A 2 -16.18 10.67 43.00
N ALA A 3 -15.72 11.78 42.44
CA ALA A 3 -16.32 12.40 41.27
C ALA A 3 -15.99 11.54 40.04
N LEU A 4 -17.04 11.10 39.33
CA LEU A 4 -16.91 10.51 38.00
C LEU A 4 -16.41 11.58 37.04
N VAL A 5 -15.26 11.33 36.42
CA VAL A 5 -14.82 12.09 35.24
C VAL A 5 -15.69 11.63 34.06
N PRO A 6 -16.35 12.54 33.31
CA PRO A 6 -17.08 12.14 32.11
C PRO A 6 -16.09 11.62 31.07
N GLY A 7 -16.39 10.48 30.46
CA GLY A 7 -15.61 9.94 29.35
C GLY A 7 -15.55 10.90 28.16
N PRO A 8 -14.54 10.75 27.28
CA PRO A 8 -14.45 11.55 26.06
C PRO A 8 -15.72 11.37 25.21
N PRO A 9 -16.20 12.43 24.52
CA PRO A 9 -17.35 12.35 23.64
C PRO A 9 -17.09 11.33 22.51
N PRO A 10 -18.12 10.64 22.01
CA PRO A 10 -17.98 9.73 20.86
C PRO A 10 -17.37 10.49 19.68
N ALA A 11 -16.36 9.88 19.05
CA ALA A 11 -15.75 10.41 17.84
C ALA A 11 -16.80 10.58 16.73
N ALA A 12 -16.70 11.65 15.96
CA ALA A 12 -17.48 11.83 14.74
C ALA A 12 -17.23 10.64 13.79
N ALA A 13 -18.28 10.17 13.12
CA ALA A 13 -18.15 9.06 12.18
C ALA A 13 -17.22 9.46 11.03
N ALA A 14 -16.33 8.56 10.60
CA ALA A 14 -15.50 8.82 9.43
C ALA A 14 -16.36 9.03 8.17
N ALA A 15 -15.90 9.88 7.26
CA ALA A 15 -16.55 10.07 5.98
C ALA A 15 -16.59 8.73 5.19
N MET A 16 -17.75 8.40 4.65
CA MET A 16 -18.05 7.14 3.98
C MET A 16 -18.66 7.39 2.60
N ARG A 17 -18.56 6.41 1.70
CA ARG A 17 -19.36 6.41 0.47
C ARG A 17 -20.76 5.92 0.81
N LEU A 18 -21.79 6.41 0.12
CA LEU A 18 -23.14 5.83 0.17
C LEU A 18 -23.43 5.21 -1.19
N VAL A 19 -23.53 3.89 -1.27
CA VAL A 19 -23.76 3.14 -2.51
C VAL A 19 -25.23 2.76 -2.59
N ASP A 20 -25.89 3.13 -3.68
CA ASP A 20 -27.26 2.75 -3.97
C ASP A 20 -27.36 1.24 -4.26
N ALA A 21 -28.26 0.54 -3.56
CA ALA A 21 -28.38 -0.91 -3.67
C ALA A 21 -28.98 -1.38 -5.01
N ASN A 22 -29.68 -0.50 -5.73
CA ASN A 22 -30.28 -0.83 -7.03
C ASN A 22 -29.25 -0.77 -8.17
N SER A 23 -28.41 0.27 -8.18
CA SER A 23 -27.48 0.56 -9.27
C SER A 23 -26.02 0.22 -8.98
N GLY A 24 -25.64 0.03 -7.71
CA GLY A 24 -24.25 -0.14 -7.28
C GLY A 24 -23.40 1.12 -7.40
N ARG A 25 -24.02 2.29 -7.65
CA ARG A 25 -23.35 3.58 -7.82
C ARG A 25 -23.37 4.40 -6.54
N CYS A 26 -22.45 5.33 -6.43
CA CYS A 26 -22.29 6.16 -5.25
C CYS A 26 -23.20 7.40 -5.34
N LEU A 27 -23.74 7.82 -4.19
CA LEU A 27 -24.27 9.17 -3.99
C LEU A 27 -23.17 10.16 -4.34
N ASP A 28 -23.50 11.20 -5.09
CA ASP A 28 -22.52 12.07 -5.74
C ASP A 28 -23.04 13.50 -5.79
N VAL A 29 -22.20 14.47 -5.41
CA VAL A 29 -22.42 15.89 -5.75
C VAL A 29 -22.04 16.10 -7.22
N SER A 30 -23.05 16.33 -8.04
CA SER A 30 -22.93 16.31 -9.51
C SER A 30 -21.74 17.11 -10.02
N GLY A 31 -20.88 16.45 -10.80
CA GLY A 31 -19.72 17.09 -11.44
C GLY A 31 -18.61 17.52 -10.47
N ASN A 32 -18.57 16.95 -9.25
CA ASN A 32 -17.62 17.32 -8.19
C ASN A 32 -17.54 18.84 -7.98
N THR A 33 -18.69 19.51 -8.07
CA THR A 33 -18.78 20.97 -8.08
C THR A 33 -19.18 21.47 -6.70
N ASP A 34 -18.27 22.19 -6.03
CA ASP A 34 -18.53 22.83 -4.74
C ASP A 34 -19.28 24.17 -4.87
N ALA A 35 -20.44 24.14 -5.53
CA ALA A 35 -21.33 25.29 -5.64
C ALA A 35 -22.65 25.01 -4.89
N LEU A 36 -23.10 25.98 -4.09
CA LEU A 36 -24.38 25.88 -3.39
C LEU A 36 -25.53 25.66 -4.37
N GLY A 37 -26.43 24.73 -4.04
CA GLY A 37 -27.55 24.36 -4.91
C GLY A 37 -27.22 23.26 -5.91
N THR A 38 -25.98 22.74 -5.94
CA THR A 38 -25.62 21.60 -6.79
C THR A 38 -26.38 20.35 -6.34
N ALA A 39 -27.09 19.72 -7.28
CA ALA A 39 -27.94 18.56 -7.01
C ALA A 39 -27.11 17.30 -6.74
N LEU A 40 -27.66 16.43 -5.89
CA LEU A 40 -27.15 15.07 -5.75
C LEU A 40 -27.68 14.17 -6.87
N ALA A 41 -26.83 13.25 -7.30
CA ALA A 41 -27.13 12.21 -8.27
C ALA A 41 -26.42 10.91 -7.87
N ILE A 42 -26.66 9.84 -8.62
CA ILE A 42 -25.79 8.66 -8.59
C ILE A 42 -24.72 8.75 -9.67
N TRP A 43 -23.49 8.33 -9.34
CA TRP A 43 -22.38 8.23 -10.28
C TRP A 43 -21.49 7.04 -9.94
N ASP A 44 -20.73 6.54 -10.91
CA ASP A 44 -19.73 5.50 -10.66
C ASP A 44 -18.78 5.91 -9.54
N CYS A 45 -18.50 4.99 -8.62
CA CYS A 45 -17.72 5.28 -7.43
C CYS A 45 -16.25 5.60 -7.79
N ASN A 46 -15.78 6.80 -7.43
CA ASN A 46 -14.46 7.33 -7.74
C ASN A 46 -13.68 7.80 -6.50
N GLY A 47 -14.34 7.89 -5.34
CA GLY A 47 -13.67 8.19 -4.07
C GLY A 47 -13.28 9.64 -3.83
N GLN A 48 -13.64 10.56 -4.73
CA GLN A 48 -13.40 11.97 -4.57
C GLN A 48 -14.30 12.60 -3.49
N ALA A 49 -13.98 13.83 -3.08
CA ALA A 49 -14.65 14.53 -1.99
C ALA A 49 -16.18 14.67 -2.16
N ASN A 50 -16.66 14.72 -3.41
CA ASN A 50 -18.09 14.77 -3.74
C ASN A 50 -18.86 13.46 -3.54
N GLN A 51 -18.16 12.37 -3.24
CA GLN A 51 -18.74 11.06 -2.90
C GLN A 51 -18.46 10.63 -1.46
N GLN A 52 -17.87 11.52 -0.66
CA GLN A 52 -17.58 11.29 0.74
C GLN A 52 -18.65 11.98 1.60
N PHE A 53 -19.35 11.19 2.41
CA PHE A 53 -20.46 11.63 3.23
C PHE A 53 -20.25 11.29 4.70
N GLU A 54 -20.56 12.22 5.59
CA GLU A 54 -20.39 12.07 7.03
C GLU A 54 -21.70 12.33 7.75
N PHE A 55 -22.19 11.35 8.52
CA PHE A 55 -23.27 11.59 9.47
C PHE A 55 -22.70 12.18 10.76
N THR A 56 -23.09 13.41 11.08
CA THR A 56 -22.64 14.08 12.30
C THR A 56 -23.50 13.69 13.50
N ALA A 57 -22.96 13.87 14.71
CA ALA A 57 -23.73 13.67 15.95
C ALA A 57 -24.94 14.63 16.08
N SER A 58 -24.94 15.75 15.36
CA SER A 58 -26.08 16.68 15.31
C SER A 58 -27.17 16.24 14.33
N GLY A 59 -26.97 15.18 13.55
CA GLY A 59 -27.93 14.66 12.58
C GLY A 59 -27.72 15.19 11.15
N GLU A 60 -26.66 15.95 10.88
CA GLU A 60 -26.37 16.43 9.53
C GLU A 60 -25.71 15.32 8.69
N LEU A 61 -25.94 15.34 7.38
CA LEU A 61 -25.19 14.55 6.41
C LEU A 61 -24.28 15.50 5.63
N ARG A 62 -22.98 15.49 5.91
CA ARG A 62 -22.01 16.41 5.34
C ARG A 62 -21.24 15.80 4.18
N THR A 63 -20.79 16.61 3.24
CA THR A 63 -19.98 16.21 2.08
C THR A 63 -19.03 17.34 1.68
N MET A 64 -18.26 17.18 0.59
CA MET A 64 -17.21 18.12 0.17
C MET A 64 -16.22 18.39 1.30
N ASN A 65 -15.62 17.31 1.84
CA ASN A 65 -14.71 17.34 2.99
C ASN A 65 -15.32 18.00 4.24
N GLY A 66 -16.61 17.76 4.49
CA GLY A 66 -17.32 18.26 5.66
C GLY A 66 -17.76 19.73 5.57
N THR A 67 -17.55 20.38 4.42
CA THR A 67 -17.83 21.83 4.25
C THR A 67 -19.24 22.13 3.74
N ARG A 68 -19.97 21.11 3.26
CA ARG A 68 -21.34 21.23 2.75
C ARG A 68 -22.26 20.24 3.43
N CYS A 69 -23.54 20.59 3.52
CA CYS A 69 -24.58 19.73 4.05
C CYS A 69 -25.52 19.31 2.94
N VAL A 70 -25.92 18.03 2.96
CA VAL A 70 -27.02 17.52 2.16
C VAL A 70 -28.31 18.16 2.67
N ASP A 71 -29.08 18.72 1.75
CA ASP A 71 -30.18 19.64 2.04
C ASP A 71 -31.38 19.29 1.16
N ALA A 72 -32.55 19.15 1.78
CA ALA A 72 -33.82 19.08 1.07
C ALA A 72 -34.24 20.49 0.65
N ASP A 73 -34.28 20.71 -0.68
CA ASP A 73 -34.40 22.02 -1.30
C ASP A 73 -35.55 22.85 -0.74
N ASP A 74 -35.27 24.11 -0.44
CA ASP A 74 -36.21 25.12 0.08
C ASP A 74 -37.01 24.65 1.31
N ASN A 75 -36.43 23.76 2.13
CA ASN A 75 -37.05 23.19 3.31
C ASN A 75 -38.42 22.53 3.02
N GLN A 76 -38.56 21.96 1.82
CA GLN A 76 -39.77 21.27 1.39
C GLN A 76 -39.81 19.82 1.92
N THR A 77 -41.02 19.30 2.13
CA THR A 77 -41.28 17.97 2.69
C THR A 77 -42.13 17.08 1.78
N ALA A 78 -42.31 17.47 0.52
CA ALA A 78 -43.14 16.74 -0.43
C ALA A 78 -42.32 15.68 -1.20
N PRO A 79 -42.94 14.54 -1.60
CA PRO A 79 -42.32 13.64 -2.56
C PRO A 79 -41.98 14.36 -3.87
N GLY A 80 -40.79 14.13 -4.40
CA GLY A 80 -40.23 14.81 -5.57
C GLY A 80 -39.37 16.02 -5.24
N THR A 81 -39.27 16.45 -3.97
CA THR A 81 -38.35 17.51 -3.56
C THR A 81 -36.90 17.11 -3.89
N LYS A 82 -36.15 18.02 -4.50
CA LYS A 82 -34.75 17.80 -4.87
C LYS A 82 -33.86 17.75 -3.64
N VAL A 83 -32.80 16.95 -3.71
CA VAL A 83 -31.75 16.93 -2.71
C VAL A 83 -30.48 17.51 -3.31
N LEU A 84 -29.87 18.46 -2.60
CA LEU A 84 -28.73 19.25 -3.07
C LEU A 84 -27.72 19.50 -1.94
N ILE A 85 -26.60 20.12 -2.27
CA ILE A 85 -25.68 20.64 -1.26
C ILE A 85 -25.94 22.11 -0.93
N TRP A 86 -25.89 22.44 0.36
CA TRP A 86 -26.02 23.81 0.85
C TRP A 86 -25.04 24.12 1.99
N THR A 87 -25.01 25.38 2.41
CA THR A 87 -24.26 25.80 3.60
C THR A 87 -24.85 25.10 4.82
N CYS A 88 -24.00 24.43 5.60
CA CYS A 88 -24.41 23.83 6.86
C CYS A 88 -24.91 24.90 7.83
N ASN A 89 -26.19 24.84 8.17
CA ASN A 89 -26.86 25.84 9.01
C ASN A 89 -27.65 25.21 10.18
N GLY A 90 -27.59 23.88 10.35
CA GLY A 90 -28.34 23.15 11.37
C GLY A 90 -29.85 23.12 11.14
N GLY A 91 -30.32 23.52 9.96
CA GLY A 91 -31.73 23.54 9.57
C GLY A 91 -32.36 22.15 9.59
N ALA A 92 -33.68 22.09 9.80
CA ALA A 92 -34.42 20.83 9.89
C ALA A 92 -34.39 20.01 8.58
N ASN A 93 -34.29 20.70 7.44
CA ASN A 93 -34.13 20.12 6.09
C ASN A 93 -32.71 19.58 5.80
N GLN A 94 -31.75 19.81 6.70
CA GLN A 94 -30.40 19.24 6.65
C GLN A 94 -30.22 18.07 7.63
N GLN A 95 -31.29 17.67 8.32
CA GLN A 95 -31.25 16.58 9.30
C GLN A 95 -31.64 15.26 8.64
N TRP A 96 -30.75 14.29 8.72
CA TRP A 96 -30.88 12.98 8.10
C TRP A 96 -30.66 11.87 9.12
N ARG A 97 -31.40 10.78 8.94
CA ARG A 97 -31.28 9.59 9.76
C ARG A 97 -31.02 8.38 8.88
N GLN A 98 -29.90 7.71 9.11
CA GLN A 98 -29.66 6.37 8.57
C GLN A 98 -30.44 5.34 9.38
N ASN A 99 -31.14 4.45 8.70
CA ASN A 99 -31.96 3.40 9.31
C ASN A 99 -31.31 2.02 9.11
N ALA A 100 -31.62 1.08 10.01
CA ALA A 100 -31.05 -0.27 10.01
C ALA A 100 -31.38 -1.08 8.74
N ASP A 101 -32.44 -0.70 8.04
CA ASP A 101 -32.87 -1.33 6.80
C ASP A 101 -32.15 -0.76 5.56
N GLY A 102 -31.18 0.15 5.75
CA GLY A 102 -30.40 0.78 4.70
C GLY A 102 -31.03 2.03 4.09
N SER A 103 -32.22 2.45 4.52
CA SER A 103 -32.77 3.74 4.09
C SER A 103 -32.09 4.92 4.78
N VAL A 104 -32.02 6.07 4.11
CA VAL A 104 -31.67 7.36 4.70
C VAL A 104 -32.90 8.25 4.63
N THR A 105 -33.43 8.67 5.76
CA THR A 105 -34.66 9.48 5.85
C THR A 105 -34.36 10.90 6.25
N GLY A 106 -35.00 11.88 5.60
CA GLY A 106 -35.03 13.25 6.08
C GLY A 106 -35.82 13.33 7.39
N THR A 107 -35.20 13.79 8.46
CA THR A 107 -35.79 13.78 9.81
C THR A 107 -37.05 14.67 9.89
N GLN A 108 -37.08 15.76 9.12
CA GLN A 108 -38.24 16.65 9.05
C GLN A 108 -39.40 16.06 8.23
N SER A 109 -39.12 15.48 7.05
CA SER A 109 -40.13 15.03 6.10
C SER A 109 -40.61 13.59 6.36
N GLY A 110 -39.78 12.77 7.00
CA GLY A 110 -39.97 11.32 7.10
C GLY A 110 -39.82 10.59 5.76
N LEU A 111 -39.42 11.28 4.69
CA LEU A 111 -39.23 10.73 3.35
C LEU A 111 -37.82 10.17 3.17
N CYS A 112 -37.68 9.22 2.25
CA CYS A 112 -36.42 8.55 1.95
C CYS A 112 -35.63 9.31 0.87
N LEU A 113 -34.30 9.27 0.99
CA LEU A 113 -33.35 9.60 -0.06
C LEU A 113 -33.49 8.53 -1.16
N ASP A 114 -33.99 8.92 -2.33
CA ASP A 114 -34.47 8.04 -3.39
C ASP A 114 -33.79 8.37 -4.72
N VAL A 115 -33.27 7.36 -5.42
CA VAL A 115 -32.83 7.51 -6.81
C VAL A 115 -34.05 7.53 -7.73
N ASP A 116 -34.27 8.68 -8.37
CA ASP A 116 -35.49 8.99 -9.10
C ASP A 116 -35.84 7.91 -10.14
N HIS A 117 -37.10 7.46 -10.12
CA HIS A 117 -37.62 6.39 -10.96
C HIS A 117 -36.83 5.06 -10.92
N ALA A 118 -36.07 4.81 -9.85
CA ALA A 118 -35.13 3.69 -9.76
C ALA A 118 -34.15 3.61 -10.95
N GLY A 119 -33.80 4.76 -11.52
CA GLY A 119 -32.84 4.83 -12.62
C GLY A 119 -31.46 4.33 -12.20
N THR A 120 -30.74 3.72 -13.14
CA THR A 120 -29.42 3.13 -12.87
C THR A 120 -28.29 3.85 -13.62
N ALA A 121 -28.58 4.88 -14.41
CA ALA A 121 -27.56 5.57 -15.20
C ALA A 121 -26.81 6.61 -14.35
N ASN A 122 -25.54 6.85 -14.68
CA ASN A 122 -24.79 7.99 -14.15
C ASN A 122 -25.56 9.31 -14.39
N GLY A 123 -25.64 10.14 -13.36
CA GLY A 123 -26.39 11.39 -13.38
C GLY A 123 -27.89 11.26 -13.10
N THR A 124 -28.39 10.07 -12.76
CA THR A 124 -29.78 9.93 -12.30
C THR A 124 -29.95 10.72 -10.98
N PRO A 125 -30.93 11.65 -10.89
CA PRO A 125 -31.09 12.51 -9.72
C PRO A 125 -31.47 11.74 -8.45
N VAL A 126 -31.09 12.31 -7.31
CA VAL A 126 -31.56 11.86 -5.99
C VAL A 126 -32.55 12.87 -5.41
N ILE A 127 -33.69 12.37 -4.94
CA ILE A 127 -34.84 13.15 -4.47
C ILE A 127 -35.34 12.66 -3.11
N LEU A 128 -36.25 13.41 -2.49
CA LEU A 128 -37.10 12.89 -1.41
C LEU A 128 -38.27 12.13 -2.01
N TRP A 129 -38.53 10.91 -1.53
CA TRP A 129 -39.69 10.15 -1.95
C TRP A 129 -40.32 9.35 -0.80
N THR A 130 -41.59 8.97 -0.98
CA THR A 130 -42.29 8.11 -0.03
C THR A 130 -41.54 6.80 0.12
N CYS A 131 -41.11 6.50 1.36
CA CYS A 131 -40.42 5.26 1.69
C CYS A 131 -41.32 4.06 1.34
N ASN A 132 -40.88 3.24 0.39
CA ASN A 132 -41.62 2.10 -0.14
C ASN A 132 -40.81 0.79 -0.06
N GLY A 133 -39.57 0.86 0.45
CA GLY A 133 -38.71 -0.29 0.71
C GLY A 133 -38.00 -0.86 -0.52
N GLN A 134 -38.14 -0.22 -1.69
CA GLN A 134 -37.44 -0.62 -2.91
C GLN A 134 -35.93 -0.35 -2.82
N ALA A 135 -35.16 -1.06 -3.64
CA ALA A 135 -33.70 -1.02 -3.62
C ALA A 135 -33.12 0.37 -3.92
N ASN A 136 -33.80 1.19 -4.72
CA ASN A 136 -33.39 2.56 -5.07
C ASN A 136 -33.54 3.57 -3.91
N GLN A 137 -34.06 3.13 -2.77
CA GLN A 137 -34.11 3.88 -1.50
C GLN A 137 -33.16 3.30 -0.45
N ARG A 138 -32.31 2.35 -0.84
CA ARG A 138 -31.37 1.68 0.05
C ARG A 138 -29.96 2.15 -0.28
N TRP A 139 -29.33 2.75 0.70
CA TRP A 139 -27.95 3.21 0.64
C TRP A 139 -27.13 2.36 1.57
N THR A 140 -26.32 1.50 0.98
CA THR A 140 -25.25 0.84 1.72
C THR A 140 -24.11 1.84 1.82
N ALA A 141 -23.90 2.39 3.02
CA ALA A 141 -22.52 2.68 3.38
C ALA A 141 -21.75 1.37 3.23
N PRO A 142 -20.51 1.33 2.73
CA PRO A 142 -19.58 0.36 3.25
C PRO A 142 -19.64 0.58 4.76
N THR A 143 -20.42 -0.25 5.45
CA THR A 143 -20.19 -0.42 6.86
C THR A 143 -18.70 -0.77 6.96
N ALA A 144 -18.06 -0.44 8.07
CA ALA A 144 -17.10 -1.40 8.60
C ALA A 144 -17.87 -2.71 8.83
N GLY A 145 -18.21 -3.39 7.74
CA GLY A 145 -18.88 -4.66 7.77
C GLY A 145 -17.91 -5.62 8.40
N SER A 146 -18.44 -6.70 8.95
CA SER A 146 -17.70 -7.93 9.22
C SER A 146 -17.18 -8.51 7.89
N GLY A 147 -16.31 -7.76 7.23
CA GLY A 147 -15.65 -8.13 6.01
C GLY A 147 -14.91 -9.42 6.32
N THR A 148 -15.25 -10.46 5.57
CA THR A 148 -14.56 -11.72 5.70
C THR A 148 -13.34 -11.68 4.79
N LEU A 149 -12.16 -11.53 5.38
CA LEU A 149 -10.90 -11.77 4.68
C LEU A 149 -10.83 -13.28 4.41
N VAL A 150 -10.71 -13.68 3.15
CA VAL A 150 -10.69 -15.10 2.78
C VAL A 150 -9.29 -15.51 2.38
N VAL A 151 -8.76 -16.54 3.03
CA VAL A 151 -7.51 -17.21 2.67
C VAL A 151 -7.84 -18.57 2.07
N ASP A 152 -7.32 -18.88 0.89
CA ASP A 152 -7.45 -20.19 0.27
C ASP A 152 -6.09 -20.91 0.32
N ALA A 153 -5.90 -21.74 1.36
CA ALA A 153 -4.65 -22.49 1.57
C ALA A 153 -4.35 -23.50 0.45
N GLY A 154 -5.36 -23.87 -0.36
CA GLY A 154 -5.20 -24.75 -1.50
C GLY A 154 -4.72 -24.05 -2.78
N SER A 155 -4.72 -22.71 -2.79
CA SER A 155 -4.38 -21.89 -3.96
C SER A 155 -3.01 -21.22 -3.79
N ALA A 156 -1.94 -22.01 -3.89
CA ALA A 156 -0.57 -21.50 -3.91
C ALA A 156 -0.31 -20.54 -5.09
N ILE A 157 0.36 -19.44 -4.80
CA ILE A 157 0.82 -18.43 -5.76
C ILE A 157 2.29 -18.71 -6.12
N ARG A 158 3.16 -18.79 -5.10
CA ARG A 158 4.61 -19.00 -5.23
C ARG A 158 5.24 -19.33 -3.88
N PRO A 159 6.48 -19.87 -3.84
CA PRO A 159 7.25 -19.98 -2.60
C PRO A 159 7.43 -18.63 -1.92
N VAL A 160 7.46 -18.63 -0.58
CA VAL A 160 7.74 -17.42 0.21
C VAL A 160 9.12 -16.85 -0.17
N SER A 161 9.15 -15.59 -0.63
CA SER A 161 10.38 -14.87 -0.97
C SER A 161 10.53 -13.51 -0.29
N ARG A 162 9.56 -13.11 0.55
CA ARG A 162 9.62 -11.88 1.38
C ARG A 162 9.81 -10.60 0.58
N VAL A 163 9.12 -10.52 -0.55
CA VAL A 163 9.24 -9.46 -1.56
C VAL A 163 9.24 -8.06 -0.98
N GLY A 164 8.34 -7.76 -0.03
CA GLY A 164 8.27 -6.43 0.57
C GLY A 164 9.31 -6.12 1.65
N ASN A 165 10.17 -7.06 2.03
CA ASN A 165 11.19 -6.84 3.06
C ASN A 165 12.48 -6.28 2.48
N GLY A 166 12.37 -5.19 1.72
CA GLY A 166 13.52 -4.43 1.24
C GLY A 166 13.62 -3.04 1.86
N THR A 167 14.79 -2.44 1.74
CA THR A 167 15.06 -1.09 2.29
C THR A 167 15.99 -0.30 1.39
N LEU A 168 15.63 0.96 1.09
CA LEU A 168 16.55 1.96 0.57
C LEU A 168 17.28 2.65 1.72
N TYR A 169 18.62 2.74 1.69
CA TYR A 169 19.40 3.36 2.78
C TYR A 169 19.19 2.71 4.17
N GLY A 170 18.74 1.45 4.19
CA GLY A 170 18.36 0.76 5.42
C GLY A 170 19.51 0.64 6.42
N LEU A 171 20.73 0.46 5.90
CA LEU A 171 21.97 0.44 6.68
C LEU A 171 22.73 1.74 6.45
N ALA A 172 23.15 2.40 7.53
CA ALA A 172 23.93 3.64 7.44
C ALA A 172 25.43 3.36 7.26
N ASP A 173 25.91 2.26 7.85
CA ASP A 173 27.31 1.84 7.84
C ASP A 173 27.42 0.33 8.16
N ALA A 174 28.64 -0.15 8.37
CA ALA A 174 28.94 -1.55 8.66
C ALA A 174 28.41 -2.06 10.01
N ASP A 175 27.88 -1.21 10.88
CA ASP A 175 27.43 -1.59 12.23
C ASP A 175 25.98 -1.15 12.52
N THR A 176 25.38 -0.35 11.64
CA THR A 176 24.11 0.34 11.92
C THR A 176 23.02 0.02 10.89
N PRO A 177 21.97 -0.74 11.26
CA PRO A 177 21.78 -1.41 12.55
C PRO A 177 22.58 -2.73 12.65
N PRO A 178 22.73 -3.30 13.87
CA PRO A 178 23.44 -4.56 14.03
C PRO A 178 22.69 -5.75 13.43
N VAL A 179 23.43 -6.74 12.92
CA VAL A 179 22.90 -7.98 12.31
C VAL A 179 21.85 -8.69 13.17
N SER A 180 21.98 -8.64 14.50
CA SER A 180 21.02 -9.27 15.42
C SER A 180 19.62 -8.67 15.33
N VAL A 181 19.51 -7.39 14.95
CA VAL A 181 18.24 -6.69 14.76
C VAL A 181 17.71 -6.89 13.34
N MET A 182 18.58 -7.06 12.35
CA MET A 182 18.16 -7.30 10.96
C MET A 182 17.70 -8.74 10.71
N ARG A 183 18.32 -9.72 11.38
CA ARG A 183 18.06 -11.15 11.11
C ARG A 183 16.58 -11.56 11.22
N PRO A 184 15.79 -11.09 12.21
CA PRO A 184 14.36 -11.42 12.28
C PRO A 184 13.52 -10.84 11.14
N LEU A 185 14.00 -9.79 10.46
CA LEU A 185 13.29 -9.17 9.34
C LEU A 185 13.51 -9.93 8.03
N GLY A 186 14.48 -10.84 7.96
CA GLY A 186 14.74 -11.65 6.77
C GLY A 186 14.73 -10.84 5.48
N LEU A 187 15.49 -9.74 5.47
CA LEU A 187 15.51 -8.77 4.37
C LEU A 187 15.80 -9.47 3.04
N ASN A 188 15.03 -9.13 2.01
CA ASN A 188 15.18 -9.65 0.66
C ASN A 188 16.26 -8.87 -0.09
N THR A 189 16.11 -7.55 -0.16
CA THR A 189 16.99 -6.68 -0.94
C THR A 189 17.31 -5.39 -0.20
N LEU A 190 18.54 -4.90 -0.34
CA LEU A 190 18.97 -3.58 0.08
C LEU A 190 19.25 -2.73 -1.17
N ARG A 191 18.61 -1.58 -1.29
CA ARG A 191 19.00 -0.56 -2.27
C ARG A 191 19.94 0.42 -1.60
N GLN A 192 21.16 0.53 -2.11
CA GLN A 192 22.23 1.31 -1.48
C GLN A 192 23.04 2.11 -2.51
N PRO A 193 23.62 3.24 -2.11
CA PRO A 193 24.47 4.04 -2.99
C PRO A 193 25.75 3.30 -3.37
N PRO A 194 26.43 3.75 -4.44
CA PRO A 194 27.57 3.05 -4.99
C PRO A 194 28.81 3.21 -4.10
N PRO A 195 29.86 2.42 -4.35
CA PRO A 195 31.10 2.55 -3.61
C PRO A 195 31.76 3.91 -3.84
N GLY A 196 32.21 4.57 -2.77
CA GLY A 196 32.90 5.86 -2.83
C GLY A 196 32.02 7.03 -3.27
N HIS A 197 30.70 6.93 -3.07
CA HIS A 197 29.74 7.93 -3.48
C HIS A 197 29.83 9.26 -2.70
N GLU A 198 29.22 10.31 -3.27
CA GLU A 198 29.23 11.65 -2.68
C GLU A 198 27.86 12.06 -2.11
N HIS A 199 26.78 11.35 -2.46
CA HIS A 199 25.43 11.72 -2.07
C HIS A 199 25.21 11.79 -0.56
N ARG A 200 24.63 12.92 -0.13
CA ARG A 200 24.24 13.19 1.26
C ARG A 200 22.71 13.23 1.35
N PRO A 201 22.06 12.08 1.54
CA PRO A 201 20.61 12.01 1.47
C PRO A 201 19.98 12.68 2.70
N ASN A 202 18.79 13.26 2.52
CA ASN A 202 17.97 13.88 3.58
C ASN A 202 18.71 14.83 4.53
N GLY A 203 19.71 15.56 4.01
CA GLY A 203 20.49 16.52 4.80
C GLY A 203 21.55 15.90 5.71
N SER A 204 21.92 14.64 5.48
CA SER A 204 23.06 14.00 6.16
C SER A 204 24.32 14.87 6.04
N PRO A 205 25.13 15.03 7.11
CA PRO A 205 26.36 15.82 7.03
C PRO A 205 27.45 15.12 6.21
N VAL A 206 27.35 13.80 6.01
CA VAL A 206 28.33 12.95 5.33
C VAL A 206 27.63 11.90 4.43
N PRO A 207 28.32 11.37 3.40
CA PRO A 207 27.84 10.19 2.68
C PRO A 207 27.68 9.00 3.63
N ILE A 208 26.65 8.19 3.40
CA ILE A 208 26.24 7.04 4.23
C ILE A 208 25.75 5.91 3.34
N GLY A 209 25.74 4.67 3.84
CA GLY A 209 25.11 3.55 3.14
C GLY A 209 25.93 2.91 2.01
N ASP A 210 27.20 3.29 1.84
CA ASP A 210 28.11 2.74 0.83
C ASP A 210 27.99 1.20 0.72
N THR A 211 27.68 0.73 -0.49
CA THR A 211 27.44 -0.68 -0.79
C THR A 211 28.57 -1.61 -0.30
N LEU A 212 29.85 -1.28 -0.52
CA LEU A 212 30.94 -2.18 -0.14
C LEU A 212 31.23 -2.16 1.37
N VAL A 213 30.81 -1.09 2.05
CA VAL A 213 30.90 -0.96 3.51
C VAL A 213 29.84 -1.84 4.18
N ILE A 214 28.60 -1.82 3.67
CA ILE A 214 27.48 -2.56 4.27
C ILE A 214 27.42 -4.03 3.85
N ALA A 215 28.05 -4.40 2.72
CA ALA A 215 27.91 -5.71 2.10
C ALA A 215 28.15 -6.92 3.05
N PRO A 216 29.18 -6.94 3.93
CA PRO A 216 29.37 -8.07 4.85
C PRO A 216 28.14 -8.35 5.73
N ASN A 217 27.40 -7.31 6.14
CA ASN A 217 26.20 -7.47 6.95
C ASN A 217 24.99 -7.90 6.14
N ALA A 218 24.85 -7.38 4.92
CA ALA A 218 23.83 -7.83 3.97
C ALA A 218 23.95 -9.34 3.72
N MET A 219 25.17 -9.80 3.42
CA MET A 219 25.47 -11.23 3.26
C MET A 219 25.20 -12.04 4.53
N ALA A 220 25.51 -11.49 5.71
CA ALA A 220 25.29 -12.18 6.99
C ALA A 220 23.80 -12.42 7.32
N ILE A 221 22.90 -11.66 6.71
CA ILE A 221 21.45 -11.83 6.79
C ILE A 221 20.83 -12.45 5.52
N GLY A 222 21.63 -12.65 4.47
CA GLY A 222 21.22 -13.24 3.20
C GLY A 222 20.37 -12.30 2.34
N ALA A 223 20.65 -10.99 2.39
CA ALA A 223 19.96 -9.99 1.59
C ALA A 223 20.81 -9.62 0.36
N ASP A 224 20.14 -9.56 -0.80
CA ASP A 224 20.72 -9.04 -2.03
C ASP A 224 20.93 -7.52 -1.95
N ILE A 225 21.77 -6.97 -2.83
CA ILE A 225 22.06 -5.55 -2.91
C ILE A 225 21.88 -5.05 -4.35
N THR A 226 21.04 -4.04 -4.51
CA THR A 226 20.95 -3.20 -5.71
C THR A 226 21.77 -1.94 -5.49
N VAL A 227 22.67 -1.63 -6.43
CA VAL A 227 23.49 -0.41 -6.38
C VAL A 227 22.80 0.70 -7.14
N ASP A 228 22.33 1.74 -6.43
CA ASP A 228 21.80 2.97 -7.03
C ASP A 228 22.95 3.84 -7.53
N MET A 229 23.26 3.76 -8.82
CA MET A 229 24.43 4.46 -9.37
C MET A 229 24.28 5.98 -9.39
N ALA A 230 23.04 6.52 -9.35
CA ALA A 230 22.78 7.96 -9.42
C ALA A 230 23.39 8.69 -8.23
N ASP A 231 23.36 8.06 -7.06
CA ASP A 231 23.87 8.57 -5.80
C ASP A 231 25.40 8.71 -5.75
N THR A 232 26.10 8.37 -6.84
CA THR A 232 27.49 8.81 -6.98
C THR A 232 27.64 10.33 -6.92
N PHE A 233 26.61 11.06 -7.35
CA PHE A 233 26.56 12.52 -7.31
C PHE A 233 25.86 12.99 -6.05
N ASP A 234 26.38 14.08 -5.47
CA ASP A 234 25.64 14.80 -4.44
C ASP A 234 24.51 15.66 -5.03
N GLY A 235 23.63 16.14 -4.15
CA GLY A 235 22.45 16.92 -4.52
C GLY A 235 21.25 16.08 -4.95
N PHE A 236 20.07 16.70 -4.93
CA PHE A 236 18.81 16.12 -5.38
C PHE A 236 17.91 17.26 -5.91
N PRO A 237 17.82 17.48 -7.25
CA PRO A 237 18.42 16.71 -8.34
C PRO A 237 19.95 16.62 -8.30
N TYR A 238 20.47 15.52 -8.83
CA TYR A 238 21.90 15.18 -8.86
C TYR A 238 22.76 16.23 -9.57
N TRP A 239 23.90 16.60 -8.97
CA TRP A 239 24.86 17.57 -9.51
C TRP A 239 25.71 16.95 -10.62
N TRP A 240 25.13 16.86 -11.81
CA TRP A 240 25.77 16.30 -13.00
C TRP A 240 27.06 17.02 -13.42
N GLU A 241 28.15 16.26 -13.57
CA GLU A 241 29.48 16.78 -13.93
C GLU A 241 29.90 16.51 -15.39
N GLY A 242 29.02 15.90 -16.19
CA GLY A 242 29.28 15.61 -17.60
C GLY A 242 29.50 14.13 -17.91
N TRP A 243 29.48 13.80 -19.20
CA TRP A 243 29.54 12.40 -19.67
C TRP A 243 30.86 11.70 -19.37
N ASP A 244 31.99 12.38 -19.51
CA ASP A 244 33.31 11.78 -19.25
C ASP A 244 33.47 11.42 -17.77
N ASP A 245 32.97 12.28 -16.88
CA ASP A 245 32.97 12.03 -15.45
C ASP A 245 32.02 10.88 -15.07
N TRP A 246 30.76 10.94 -15.52
CA TRP A 246 29.78 9.87 -15.27
C TRP A 246 30.27 8.49 -15.71
N LEU A 247 30.78 8.36 -16.94
CA LEU A 247 31.27 7.08 -17.44
C LEU A 247 32.54 6.62 -16.68
N SER A 248 33.39 7.55 -16.26
CA SER A 248 34.54 7.22 -15.39
C SER A 248 34.10 6.74 -14.02
N ARG A 249 33.02 7.30 -13.45
CA ARG A 249 32.43 6.85 -12.17
C ARG A 249 31.81 5.46 -12.33
N VAL A 250 31.02 5.24 -13.37
CA VAL A 250 30.46 3.91 -13.73
C VAL A 250 31.55 2.84 -13.79
N ASP A 251 32.66 3.11 -14.49
CA ASP A 251 33.76 2.16 -14.59
C ASP A 251 34.45 1.90 -13.24
N ARG A 252 34.59 2.93 -12.41
CA ARG A 252 35.19 2.83 -11.07
C ARG A 252 34.32 1.98 -10.16
N MET A 253 33.00 2.22 -10.11
CA MET A 253 32.06 1.43 -9.31
C MET A 253 32.17 -0.06 -9.63
N ILE A 254 32.15 -0.39 -10.93
CA ILE A 254 32.27 -1.79 -11.40
C ILE A 254 33.64 -2.37 -11.03
N ALA A 255 34.72 -1.60 -11.18
CA ALA A 255 36.06 -2.03 -10.83
C ALA A 255 36.20 -2.30 -9.31
N ASP A 256 35.64 -1.43 -8.47
CA ASP A 256 35.69 -1.54 -7.01
C ASP A 256 34.90 -2.76 -6.52
N VAL A 257 33.72 -3.02 -7.09
CA VAL A 257 32.95 -4.25 -6.81
C VAL A 257 33.72 -5.50 -7.24
N ARG A 258 34.33 -5.49 -8.43
CA ARG A 258 35.13 -6.62 -8.92
C ARG A 258 36.41 -6.88 -8.14
N ALA A 259 36.96 -5.84 -7.49
CA ALA A 259 38.09 -5.99 -6.59
C ALA A 259 37.71 -6.71 -5.29
N ARG A 260 36.40 -6.94 -5.04
CA ARG A 260 35.84 -7.64 -3.89
C ARG A 260 35.06 -8.89 -4.30
N PRO A 261 35.73 -9.93 -4.85
CA PRO A 261 35.05 -11.18 -5.25
C PRO A 261 34.51 -11.97 -4.05
N ASP A 262 34.84 -11.57 -2.83
CA ASP A 262 34.24 -12.08 -1.60
C ASP A 262 32.82 -11.56 -1.35
N ILE A 263 32.42 -10.47 -2.01
CA ILE A 263 31.04 -9.95 -1.97
C ILE A 263 30.27 -10.52 -3.16
N THR A 264 29.30 -11.38 -2.88
CA THR A 264 28.54 -12.13 -3.90
C THR A 264 27.11 -11.66 -4.10
N ASP A 265 26.60 -10.82 -3.19
CA ASP A 265 25.17 -10.52 -3.10
C ASP A 265 24.83 -9.17 -3.75
N ILE A 266 25.76 -8.55 -4.48
CA ILE A 266 25.44 -7.43 -5.37
C ILE A 266 24.83 -7.99 -6.65
N THR A 267 23.53 -7.80 -6.84
CA THR A 267 22.77 -8.48 -7.89
C THR A 267 22.34 -7.56 -9.03
N ALA A 268 22.31 -6.24 -8.83
CA ALA A 268 21.89 -5.29 -9.85
C ALA A 268 22.61 -3.93 -9.81
N TRP A 269 22.82 -3.37 -10.99
CA TRP A 269 23.20 -1.97 -11.23
C TRP A 269 21.96 -1.17 -11.63
N GLU A 270 21.48 -0.30 -10.76
CA GLU A 270 20.41 0.64 -11.09
C GLU A 270 21.00 1.92 -11.68
N ILE A 271 20.71 2.20 -12.95
CA ILE A 271 21.42 3.25 -13.70
C ILE A 271 21.11 4.66 -13.19
N TRP A 272 19.85 4.94 -12.87
CA TRP A 272 19.43 6.28 -12.48
C TRP A 272 18.18 6.23 -11.59
N ASN A 273 18.04 7.22 -10.72
CA ASN A 273 16.92 7.37 -9.81
C ASN A 273 16.02 8.56 -10.21
N GLU A 274 14.72 8.34 -10.34
CA GLU A 274 13.68 9.34 -10.66
C GLU A 274 13.99 10.25 -11.88
N PRO A 275 14.36 9.69 -13.05
CA PRO A 275 14.79 10.47 -14.21
C PRO A 275 13.70 11.39 -14.78
N ASP A 276 12.44 11.19 -14.41
CA ASP A 276 11.33 12.03 -14.83
C ASP A 276 11.39 13.46 -14.27
N TRP A 277 12.25 13.73 -13.28
CA TRP A 277 12.51 15.09 -12.84
C TRP A 277 13.95 15.35 -12.36
N THR A 278 14.71 14.31 -11.99
CA THR A 278 16.13 14.47 -11.57
C THR A 278 17.10 14.48 -12.75
N TRP A 279 16.68 14.04 -13.94
CA TRP A 279 17.58 13.87 -15.07
C TRP A 279 18.12 15.24 -15.55
N PRO A 280 19.46 15.40 -15.63
CA PRO A 280 20.07 16.66 -16.00
C PRO A 280 19.84 16.97 -17.48
N SER A 281 19.17 18.09 -17.77
CA SER A 281 18.94 18.54 -19.16
C SER A 281 20.24 18.72 -19.97
N SER A 282 21.36 19.03 -19.31
CA SER A 282 22.69 19.15 -19.92
C SER A 282 23.30 17.81 -20.36
N ALA A 283 22.79 16.67 -19.88
CA ALA A 283 23.20 15.34 -20.35
C ALA A 283 22.56 14.95 -21.69
N GLY A 284 21.54 15.69 -22.16
CA GLY A 284 20.71 15.32 -23.30
C GLY A 284 19.49 14.51 -22.90
N GLY A 285 18.87 13.81 -23.85
CA GLY A 285 17.67 13.00 -23.58
C GLY A 285 17.98 11.77 -22.70
N PHE A 286 17.09 11.47 -21.75
CA PHE A 286 17.27 10.34 -20.82
C PHE A 286 17.46 9.01 -21.54
N PHE A 287 16.69 8.71 -22.60
CA PHE A 287 16.80 7.42 -23.30
C PHE A 287 18.15 7.21 -23.99
N ASP A 288 18.75 8.28 -24.54
CA ASP A 288 20.11 8.23 -25.09
C ASP A 288 21.13 7.98 -23.97
N GLY A 289 20.91 8.62 -22.82
CA GLY A 289 21.78 8.47 -21.65
C GLY A 289 21.70 7.08 -21.00
N TRP A 290 20.48 6.54 -20.90
CA TRP A 290 20.21 5.16 -20.51
C TRP A 290 20.96 4.19 -21.44
N ALA A 291 20.75 4.29 -22.76
CA ALA A 291 21.37 3.39 -23.72
C ALA A 291 22.91 3.44 -23.65
N ARG A 292 23.48 4.65 -23.55
CA ARG A 292 24.92 4.86 -23.41
C ARG A 292 25.48 4.21 -22.15
N THR A 293 24.82 4.42 -21.01
CA THR A 293 25.27 3.88 -19.71
C THR A 293 25.11 2.38 -19.66
N HIS A 294 23.95 1.85 -20.07
CA HIS A 294 23.70 0.42 -20.16
C HIS A 294 24.76 -0.30 -21.02
N GLN A 295 25.08 0.25 -22.19
CA GLN A 295 26.13 -0.31 -23.04
C GLN A 295 27.52 -0.25 -22.40
N ARG A 296 27.84 0.82 -21.64
CA ARG A 296 29.09 0.91 -20.88
C ARG A 296 29.15 -0.16 -19.79
N ILE A 297 28.08 -0.30 -19.01
CA ILE A 297 27.98 -1.36 -17.99
C ILE A 297 28.17 -2.70 -18.65
N ARG A 298 27.46 -3.03 -19.73
CA ARG A 298 27.61 -4.35 -20.41
C ARG A 298 29.00 -4.63 -20.97
N GLN A 299 29.76 -3.61 -21.36
CA GLN A 299 31.16 -3.78 -21.78
C GLN A 299 32.07 -4.13 -20.61
N SER A 300 31.85 -3.49 -19.46
CA SER A 300 32.66 -3.69 -18.27
C SER A 300 32.18 -4.93 -17.52
N ASP A 301 30.88 -5.05 -17.24
CA ASP A 301 30.18 -6.11 -16.53
C ASP A 301 29.03 -6.78 -17.33
N PRO A 302 29.29 -7.95 -17.96
CA PRO A 302 28.33 -8.59 -18.84
C PRO A 302 27.30 -9.47 -18.13
N VAL A 303 27.38 -9.67 -16.81
CA VAL A 303 26.58 -10.68 -16.09
C VAL A 303 25.61 -10.13 -15.05
N THR A 304 25.98 -9.06 -14.34
CA THR A 304 25.13 -8.47 -13.29
C THR A 304 23.92 -7.78 -13.92
N ASP A 305 22.75 -7.92 -13.32
CA ASP A 305 21.52 -7.32 -13.85
C ASP A 305 21.65 -5.79 -13.91
N ILE A 306 20.97 -5.17 -14.87
CA ILE A 306 20.78 -3.73 -15.00
C ILE A 306 19.31 -3.44 -14.71
N MET A 307 19.09 -2.60 -13.71
CA MET A 307 17.77 -2.19 -13.24
C MET A 307 17.43 -0.78 -13.70
N GLY A 308 16.15 -0.54 -14.03
CA GLY A 308 15.63 0.79 -14.32
C GLY A 308 14.24 0.76 -14.96
N PRO A 309 13.65 1.92 -15.29
CA PRO A 309 14.25 3.26 -15.22
C PRO A 309 14.04 3.98 -13.89
N SER A 310 13.42 3.34 -12.90
CA SER A 310 13.18 3.90 -11.55
C SER A 310 12.42 5.23 -11.56
N TYR A 311 11.32 5.30 -12.30
CA TYR A 311 10.47 6.50 -12.28
C TYR A 311 9.87 6.76 -10.90
N SER A 312 9.74 8.05 -10.53
CA SER A 312 9.18 8.48 -9.23
C SER A 312 7.72 8.06 -9.00
N PHE A 313 7.01 7.71 -10.08
CA PHE A 313 5.70 7.07 -10.07
C PHE A 313 5.46 6.34 -11.39
N PHE A 314 4.56 5.36 -11.38
CA PHE A 314 4.14 4.68 -12.61
C PHE A 314 3.25 5.57 -13.49
N ASP A 315 3.68 5.75 -14.74
CA ASP A 315 2.87 6.27 -15.84
C ASP A 315 3.03 5.35 -17.06
N VAL A 316 1.90 4.83 -17.56
CA VAL A 316 1.90 3.82 -18.62
C VAL A 316 2.45 4.35 -19.95
N ASN A 317 2.26 5.63 -20.26
CA ASN A 317 2.74 6.20 -21.52
C ASN A 317 4.25 6.44 -21.46
N ARG A 318 4.73 6.99 -20.34
CA ARG A 318 6.17 7.17 -20.09
C ARG A 318 6.92 5.84 -20.09
N MET A 319 6.37 4.82 -19.42
CA MET A 319 6.96 3.48 -19.44
C MET A 319 6.95 2.87 -20.85
N ARG A 320 5.89 3.10 -21.63
CA ARG A 320 5.82 2.68 -23.04
C ARG A 320 6.92 3.33 -23.88
N ASP A 321 7.11 4.64 -23.73
CA ASP A 321 8.13 5.39 -24.46
C ASP A 321 9.54 4.88 -24.12
N PHE A 322 9.82 4.67 -22.82
CA PHE A 322 11.09 4.11 -22.35
C PHE A 322 11.34 2.71 -22.94
N LEU A 323 10.41 1.77 -22.76
CA LEU A 323 10.58 0.40 -23.24
C LEU A 323 10.69 0.32 -24.77
N THR A 324 9.99 1.20 -25.49
CA THR A 324 10.11 1.30 -26.94
C THR A 324 11.50 1.76 -27.35
N ALA A 325 12.03 2.80 -26.70
CA ALA A 325 13.39 3.29 -26.94
C ALA A 325 14.44 2.24 -26.56
N ALA A 326 14.32 1.65 -25.37
CA ALA A 326 15.22 0.61 -24.88
C ALA A 326 15.24 -0.63 -25.78
N LYS A 327 14.09 -1.05 -26.30
CA LYS A 327 14.00 -2.13 -27.28
C LYS A 327 14.70 -1.76 -28.60
N ALA A 328 14.53 -0.53 -29.08
CA ALA A 328 15.16 -0.06 -30.31
C ALA A 328 16.70 0.04 -30.19
N SER A 329 17.23 0.39 -29.02
CA SER A 329 18.67 0.47 -28.74
C SER A 329 19.30 -0.85 -28.27
N GLY A 330 18.51 -1.91 -28.07
CA GLY A 330 18.99 -3.19 -27.54
C GLY A 330 19.44 -3.11 -26.07
N THR A 331 18.79 -2.24 -25.28
CA THR A 331 19.11 -1.95 -23.88
C THR A 331 17.88 -2.05 -22.98
N VAL A 332 16.99 -3.02 -23.24
CA VAL A 332 15.90 -3.36 -22.31
C VAL A 332 16.55 -3.80 -20.99
N PRO A 333 16.13 -3.26 -19.83
CA PRO A 333 16.69 -3.68 -18.55
C PRO A 333 16.41 -5.16 -18.28
N ASP A 334 17.25 -5.80 -17.47
CA ASP A 334 16.97 -7.16 -17.00
C ASP A 334 15.93 -7.14 -15.89
N VAL A 335 15.85 -6.05 -15.12
CA VAL A 335 14.84 -5.82 -14.08
C VAL A 335 14.18 -4.47 -14.30
N ILE A 336 12.86 -4.45 -14.47
CA ILE A 336 12.15 -3.18 -14.55
C ILE A 336 11.96 -2.60 -13.15
N SER A 337 12.05 -1.28 -13.01
CA SER A 337 11.79 -0.60 -11.74
C SER A 337 10.97 0.69 -11.87
N TRP A 338 10.22 0.98 -10.82
CA TRP A 338 9.54 2.26 -10.57
C TRP A 338 9.16 2.36 -9.08
N HIS A 339 8.75 3.57 -8.66
CA HIS A 339 8.33 3.82 -7.29
C HIS A 339 6.81 3.82 -7.13
N GLU A 340 6.33 3.33 -5.98
CA GLU A 340 4.93 3.33 -5.57
C GLU A 340 4.73 4.26 -4.36
N LEU A 341 4.85 5.57 -4.60
CA LEU A 341 4.80 6.64 -3.59
C LEU A 341 3.47 7.39 -3.59
N SER A 342 2.44 6.85 -4.26
CA SER A 342 1.14 7.52 -4.49
C SER A 342 -0.05 6.79 -3.86
N GLY A 343 0.21 5.93 -2.87
CA GLY A 343 -0.82 5.18 -2.14
C GLY A 343 -0.94 3.73 -2.61
N TRP A 344 -1.13 2.82 -1.65
CA TRP A 344 -1.17 1.38 -1.91
C TRP A 344 -2.27 0.97 -2.88
N GLN A 345 -3.35 1.74 -3.02
CA GLN A 345 -4.50 1.41 -3.87
C GLN A 345 -4.11 1.29 -5.36
N ARG A 346 -2.98 1.87 -5.75
CA ARG A 346 -2.51 1.90 -7.15
C ARG A 346 -1.72 0.67 -7.57
N VAL A 347 -0.95 0.09 -6.65
CA VAL A 347 0.05 -0.97 -6.90
C VAL A 347 -0.48 -2.05 -7.84
N GLY A 348 -1.62 -2.67 -7.49
CA GLY A 348 -2.16 -3.74 -8.32
C GLY A 348 -2.57 -3.29 -9.72
N GLY A 349 -3.11 -2.08 -9.85
CA GLY A 349 -3.46 -1.50 -11.16
C GLY A 349 -2.23 -1.24 -12.02
N ASP A 350 -1.20 -0.63 -11.42
CA ASP A 350 0.02 -0.22 -12.09
C ASP A 350 0.85 -1.43 -12.55
N VAL A 351 1.01 -2.47 -11.70
CA VAL A 351 1.64 -3.74 -12.09
C VAL A 351 0.89 -4.41 -13.26
N ARG A 352 -0.44 -4.49 -13.22
CA ARG A 352 -1.21 -5.10 -14.32
C ARG A 352 -1.11 -4.31 -15.62
N ALA A 353 -1.11 -2.98 -15.54
CA ALA A 353 -0.91 -2.10 -16.69
C ALA A 353 0.48 -2.31 -17.31
N TYR A 354 1.52 -2.42 -16.48
CA TYR A 354 2.86 -2.77 -16.95
C TYR A 354 2.91 -4.15 -17.62
N ARG A 355 2.35 -5.19 -17.00
CA ARG A 355 2.30 -6.54 -17.59
C ARG A 355 1.59 -6.56 -18.94
N GLN A 356 0.57 -5.73 -19.12
CA GLN A 356 -0.08 -5.54 -20.41
C GLN A 356 0.85 -4.89 -21.43
N LEU A 357 1.55 -3.83 -21.03
CA LEU A 357 2.50 -3.11 -21.87
C LEU A 357 3.65 -4.00 -22.37
N GLU A 358 4.23 -4.85 -21.52
CA GLU A 358 5.26 -5.82 -21.93
C GLU A 358 4.77 -6.71 -23.08
N ARG A 359 3.54 -7.24 -22.97
CA ARG A 359 2.91 -8.05 -24.02
C ARG A 359 2.67 -7.28 -25.30
N GLU A 360 2.19 -6.03 -25.19
CA GLU A 360 1.97 -5.14 -26.34
C GLU A 360 3.27 -4.86 -27.11
N LEU A 361 4.37 -4.64 -26.38
CA LEU A 361 5.67 -4.36 -26.95
C LEU A 361 6.45 -5.63 -27.33
N GLY A 362 5.92 -6.83 -27.06
CA GLY A 362 6.61 -8.10 -27.29
C GLY A 362 7.94 -8.18 -26.54
N ILE A 363 7.94 -7.70 -25.29
CA ILE A 363 9.02 -7.85 -24.33
C ILE A 363 8.61 -9.02 -23.41
N GLY A 364 9.53 -9.96 -23.16
CA GLY A 364 9.26 -11.06 -22.24
C GLY A 364 8.95 -10.54 -20.83
N PRO A 365 8.34 -11.33 -19.94
CA PRO A 365 8.06 -10.87 -18.58
C PRO A 365 9.38 -10.59 -17.87
N LEU A 366 9.65 -9.32 -17.58
CA LEU A 366 10.77 -8.89 -16.77
C LEU A 366 10.39 -9.05 -15.28
N PRO A 367 11.34 -9.39 -14.40
CA PRO A 367 11.19 -9.17 -12.98
C PRO A 367 10.91 -7.68 -12.69
N ILE A 368 9.99 -7.43 -11.76
CA ILE A 368 9.59 -6.08 -11.33
C ILE A 368 10.21 -5.81 -9.97
N SER A 369 10.94 -4.71 -9.84
CA SER A 369 11.37 -4.15 -8.56
C SER A 369 10.55 -2.88 -8.26
N ILE A 370 9.88 -2.82 -7.12
CA ILE A 370 9.27 -1.58 -6.62
C ILE A 370 10.25 -0.95 -5.64
N ASN A 371 11.25 -0.29 -6.19
CA ASN A 371 12.48 0.04 -5.48
C ASN A 371 12.41 1.28 -4.58
N GLU A 372 11.22 1.88 -4.49
CA GLU A 372 10.74 2.68 -3.36
C GLU A 372 9.21 2.55 -3.24
N TYR A 373 8.68 2.29 -2.04
CA TYR A 373 7.23 2.33 -1.80
C TYR A 373 6.83 2.98 -0.48
N ALA A 374 5.55 3.35 -0.44
CA ALA A 374 4.84 4.05 0.62
C ALA A 374 5.25 5.52 0.79
N MET A 375 4.23 6.38 0.82
CA MET A 375 4.42 7.80 1.12
C MET A 375 4.71 8.03 2.60
N THR A 376 5.18 9.23 2.94
CA THR A 376 5.50 9.65 4.32
C THR A 376 4.37 9.42 5.33
N SER A 377 3.11 9.54 4.91
CA SER A 377 1.95 9.31 5.79
C SER A 377 1.55 7.83 5.95
N GLU A 378 2.17 6.93 5.18
CA GLU A 378 1.83 5.50 5.15
C GLU A 378 2.97 4.61 5.65
N ILE A 379 4.22 4.97 5.37
CA ILE A 379 5.40 4.12 5.57
C ILE A 379 5.53 3.61 7.02
N ASP A 380 5.07 4.41 7.99
CA ASP A 380 5.16 4.11 9.42
C ASP A 380 3.86 3.55 10.02
N VAL A 381 2.84 3.32 9.18
CA VAL A 381 1.53 2.78 9.59
C VAL A 381 1.48 1.29 9.20
N PRO A 382 1.51 0.36 10.17
CA PRO A 382 1.50 -1.08 9.91
C PRO A 382 0.42 -1.51 8.90
N SER A 383 -0.80 -1.01 9.03
CA SER A 383 -1.88 -1.37 8.11
C SER A 383 -1.62 -0.95 6.67
N SER A 384 -1.18 0.29 6.45
CA SER A 384 -0.85 0.80 5.12
C SER A 384 0.25 -0.04 4.46
N VAL A 385 1.35 -0.31 5.16
CA VAL A 385 2.47 -1.09 4.58
C VAL A 385 2.14 -2.57 4.38
N ASN A 386 1.23 -3.13 5.17
CA ASN A 386 0.69 -4.47 4.91
C ASN A 386 -0.10 -4.54 3.59
N HIS A 387 -0.84 -3.50 3.21
CA HIS A 387 -1.51 -3.44 1.90
C HIS A 387 -0.52 -3.45 0.72
N TYR A 388 0.63 -2.78 0.86
CA TYR A 388 1.69 -2.84 -0.15
C TYR A 388 2.24 -4.27 -0.28
N ILE A 389 2.66 -4.88 0.83
CA ILE A 389 3.22 -6.25 0.86
C ILE A 389 2.24 -7.26 0.24
N ALA A 390 0.97 -7.23 0.67
CA ALA A 390 -0.06 -8.13 0.16
C ALA A 390 -0.24 -8.02 -1.36
N GLN A 391 -0.17 -6.82 -1.91
CA GLN A 391 -0.26 -6.60 -3.35
C GLN A 391 1.02 -7.01 -4.10
N PHE A 392 2.20 -6.73 -3.56
CA PHE A 392 3.45 -7.19 -4.16
C PHE A 392 3.48 -8.72 -4.31
N GLU A 393 3.03 -9.43 -3.27
CA GLU A 393 2.91 -10.87 -3.28
C GLU A 393 1.87 -11.38 -4.28
N ARG A 394 0.69 -10.74 -4.31
CA ARG A 394 -0.41 -11.11 -5.19
C ARG A 394 -0.10 -10.88 -6.68
N GLU A 395 0.61 -9.81 -7.00
CA GLU A 395 0.86 -9.39 -8.38
C GLU A 395 2.19 -9.91 -8.95
N GLY A 396 3.00 -10.58 -8.14
CA GLY A 396 4.24 -11.21 -8.59
C GLY A 396 5.40 -10.21 -8.78
N VAL A 397 5.50 -9.21 -7.92
CA VAL A 397 6.69 -8.34 -7.79
C VAL A 397 7.88 -9.20 -7.32
N ARG A 398 9.10 -8.94 -7.79
CA ARG A 398 10.33 -9.68 -7.41
C ARG A 398 10.83 -9.22 -6.04
N ASP A 399 10.96 -7.91 -5.88
CA ASP A 399 11.51 -7.21 -4.72
C ASP A 399 10.86 -5.83 -4.60
N ALA A 400 10.78 -5.31 -3.37
CA ALA A 400 10.31 -3.98 -3.11
C ALA A 400 10.98 -3.39 -1.87
N GLU A 401 11.29 -2.10 -1.92
CA GLU A 401 12.10 -1.42 -0.93
C GLU A 401 11.32 -0.31 -0.27
N ARG A 402 11.32 -0.30 1.07
CA ARG A 402 10.77 0.80 1.86
C ARG A 402 11.46 2.11 1.46
N ALA A 403 10.67 3.13 1.14
CA ALA A 403 11.17 4.44 0.74
C ALA A 403 12.00 5.13 1.85
N PHE A 404 12.97 5.95 1.45
CA PHE A 404 13.90 6.62 2.36
C PHE A 404 13.54 8.09 2.62
N TRP A 405 12.57 8.31 3.50
CA TRP A 405 12.08 9.67 3.79
C TRP A 405 12.81 10.42 4.91
N TYR A 406 13.52 9.70 5.78
CA TYR A 406 14.03 10.26 7.04
C TYR A 406 15.50 9.87 7.29
N GLU A 407 15.76 8.97 8.23
CA GLU A 407 17.11 8.67 8.72
C GLU A 407 17.59 7.27 8.35
N ALA A 408 18.85 7.16 7.90
CA ALA A 408 19.46 5.90 7.54
C ALA A 408 19.78 5.06 8.78
N GLY A 409 20.00 3.77 8.61
CA GLY A 409 20.34 2.87 9.72
C GLY A 409 19.17 2.54 10.64
N THR A 410 17.96 3.02 10.31
CA THR A 410 16.72 2.67 11.02
C THR A 410 15.85 1.67 10.26
N LEU A 411 16.35 1.18 9.12
CA LEU A 411 15.58 0.34 8.19
C LEU A 411 14.26 1.03 7.80
N ASN A 412 14.34 2.33 7.48
CA ASN A 412 13.19 3.12 7.01
C ASN A 412 12.04 3.14 8.04
N GLY A 413 12.33 3.49 9.29
CA GLY A 413 11.33 3.63 10.35
C GLY A 413 10.91 2.33 11.06
N LEU A 414 11.57 1.20 10.75
CA LEU A 414 11.37 -0.03 11.54
C LEU A 414 12.06 0.06 12.91
N LEU A 415 13.03 0.96 13.09
CA LEU A 415 13.72 1.16 14.36
C LEU A 415 13.57 2.60 14.88
N HIS A 416 13.31 2.72 16.18
CA HIS A 416 13.40 3.96 16.95
C HIS A 416 14.45 3.81 18.04
N ASN A 417 15.47 4.68 18.08
CA ASN A 417 16.60 4.55 19.02
C ASN A 417 17.25 3.15 19.01
N GLY A 418 17.34 2.53 17.83
CA GLY A 418 17.88 1.17 17.65
C GLY A 418 16.97 0.06 18.19
N ARG A 419 15.69 0.35 18.50
CA ARG A 419 14.71 -0.61 19.02
C ARG A 419 13.51 -0.76 18.09
N PRO A 420 12.88 -1.95 18.05
CA PRO A 420 11.73 -2.21 17.20
C PRO A 420 10.57 -1.21 17.37
N THR A 421 9.98 -0.80 16.24
CA THR A 421 8.66 -0.15 16.17
C THR A 421 7.56 -1.20 15.94
N ALA A 422 6.29 -0.80 15.85
CA ALA A 422 5.21 -1.72 15.51
C ALA A 422 5.41 -2.36 14.12
N SER A 423 5.82 -1.57 13.13
CA SER A 423 6.08 -2.03 11.78
C SER A 423 7.21 -3.06 11.76
N TYR A 424 8.26 -2.94 12.59
CA TYR A 424 9.30 -3.97 12.68
C TYR A 424 8.72 -5.35 12.97
N TRP A 425 7.84 -5.45 13.97
CA TRP A 425 7.27 -6.73 14.37
C TRP A 425 6.36 -7.30 13.30
N MET A 426 5.63 -6.45 12.58
CA MET A 426 4.84 -6.85 11.43
C MET A 426 5.70 -7.45 10.30
N TYR A 427 6.82 -6.79 9.96
CA TYR A 427 7.77 -7.29 8.95
C TYR A 427 8.46 -8.58 9.43
N ALA A 428 8.71 -8.72 10.73
CA ALA A 428 9.25 -9.94 11.32
C ALA A 428 8.27 -11.12 11.25
N TRP A 429 6.97 -10.90 11.46
CA TRP A 429 5.96 -11.94 11.21
C TRP A 429 5.95 -12.38 9.75
N TYR A 430 5.89 -11.41 8.82
CA TYR A 430 5.93 -11.71 7.40
C TYR A 430 7.22 -12.44 6.99
N ALA A 431 8.38 -12.07 7.55
CA ALA A 431 9.64 -12.78 7.34
C ALA A 431 9.62 -14.23 7.89
N GLY A 432 8.84 -14.48 8.94
CA GLY A 432 8.69 -15.77 9.60
C GLY A 432 7.93 -16.80 8.76
N GLN A 433 7.16 -16.35 7.76
CA GLN A 433 6.40 -17.21 6.87
C GLN A 433 7.30 -18.22 6.14
N THR A 434 6.80 -19.44 5.97
CA THR A 434 7.45 -20.52 5.21
C THR A 434 6.45 -21.27 4.34
N GLY A 435 6.96 -22.11 3.43
CA GLY A 435 6.13 -22.80 2.45
C GLY A 435 5.80 -21.90 1.25
N ASP A 436 4.53 -21.90 0.85
CA ASP A 436 4.05 -21.17 -0.31
C ASP A 436 3.11 -20.04 0.11
N ILE A 437 3.29 -18.86 -0.46
CA ILE A 437 2.30 -17.79 -0.43
C ILE A 437 1.02 -18.30 -1.08
N VAL A 438 -0.11 -18.09 -0.43
CA VAL A 438 -1.42 -18.55 -0.89
C VAL A 438 -2.38 -17.38 -1.15
N ARG A 439 -3.43 -17.65 -1.92
CA ARG A 439 -4.38 -16.61 -2.32
C ARG A 439 -5.14 -16.04 -1.12
N VAL A 440 -5.05 -14.72 -0.96
CA VAL A 440 -5.91 -13.93 -0.06
C VAL A 440 -6.85 -13.06 -0.91
N THR A 441 -8.15 -13.14 -0.60
CA THR A 441 -9.18 -12.25 -1.15
C THR A 441 -9.47 -11.16 -0.13
N PRO A 442 -9.05 -9.90 -0.40
CA PRO A 442 -9.24 -8.79 0.53
C PRO A 442 -10.69 -8.35 0.64
N THR A 443 -10.97 -7.56 1.67
CA THR A 443 -12.18 -6.75 1.77
C THR A 443 -11.89 -5.34 1.21
N ALA A 444 -12.85 -4.41 1.34
CA ALA A 444 -12.61 -3.02 0.92
C ALA A 444 -11.52 -2.31 1.77
N SER A 445 -11.28 -2.77 3.00
CA SER A 445 -10.39 -2.13 3.96
C SER A 445 -9.36 -3.08 4.57
N ASN A 446 -9.56 -4.39 4.48
CA ASN A 446 -8.69 -5.40 5.09
C ASN A 446 -7.97 -6.18 3.99
N ASP A 447 -6.65 -6.23 4.04
CA ASP A 447 -5.83 -7.06 3.15
C ASP A 447 -4.75 -7.80 3.97
N GLY A 448 -4.10 -8.77 3.37
CA GLY A 448 -3.06 -9.55 4.03
C GLY A 448 -2.30 -10.47 3.11
N VAL A 449 -1.22 -11.01 3.65
CA VAL A 449 -0.37 -12.02 3.04
C VAL A 449 -0.40 -13.27 3.89
N ALA A 450 -0.73 -14.40 3.25
CA ALA A 450 -0.79 -15.70 3.91
C ALA A 450 0.20 -16.67 3.26
N ALA A 451 0.78 -17.55 4.08
CA ALA A 451 1.59 -18.66 3.65
C ALA A 451 1.05 -19.99 4.22
N TRP A 452 1.14 -21.04 3.43
CA TRP A 452 0.84 -22.41 3.84
C TRP A 452 2.11 -23.26 3.78
N ASP A 453 2.50 -23.80 4.93
CA ASP A 453 3.59 -24.78 5.02
C ASP A 453 3.02 -26.17 5.27
N SER A 454 2.95 -26.96 4.19
CA SER A 454 2.48 -28.34 4.25
C SER A 454 3.36 -29.26 5.11
N SER A 455 4.67 -28.95 5.24
CA SER A 455 5.62 -29.73 6.03
C SER A 455 5.44 -29.49 7.53
N ARG A 456 5.11 -28.25 7.90
CA ARG A 456 4.82 -27.84 9.28
C ARG A 456 3.35 -28.04 9.65
N ARG A 457 2.47 -28.22 8.65
CA ARG A 457 1.01 -28.21 8.81
C ARG A 457 0.58 -26.93 9.51
N GLU A 458 0.98 -25.81 8.94
CA GLU A 458 0.78 -24.48 9.51
C GLU A 458 0.33 -23.50 8.43
N LEU A 459 -0.69 -22.70 8.75
CA LEU A 459 -1.02 -21.49 8.01
C LEU A 459 -0.58 -20.28 8.84
N ASP A 460 0.12 -19.35 8.21
CA ASP A 460 0.55 -18.08 8.78
C ASP A 460 -0.08 -16.95 7.94
N LEU A 461 -0.77 -16.02 8.59
CA LEU A 461 -1.40 -14.87 7.95
C LEU A 461 -1.04 -13.58 8.69
N VAL A 462 -0.48 -12.62 7.97
CA VAL A 462 -0.34 -11.22 8.42
C VAL A 462 -1.39 -10.38 7.69
N PHE A 463 -2.20 -9.62 8.42
CA PHE A 463 -3.31 -8.85 7.84
C PHE A 463 -3.62 -7.58 8.64
N ALA A 464 -4.25 -6.60 7.99
CA ALA A 464 -4.50 -5.30 8.60
C ALA A 464 -5.50 -4.42 7.80
N GLY A 465 -6.00 -3.38 8.47
CA GLY A 465 -6.77 -2.28 7.86
C GLY A 465 -8.27 -2.26 8.17
N GLN A 466 -8.80 -3.34 8.76
CA GLN A 466 -10.18 -3.37 9.24
C GLN A 466 -10.37 -2.48 10.49
N GLN A 467 -11.48 -1.75 10.53
CA GLN A 467 -11.96 -1.10 11.75
C GLN A 467 -13.05 -1.96 12.41
N GLY A 468 -12.96 -2.15 13.73
CA GLY A 468 -14.00 -2.87 14.48
C GLY A 468 -14.02 -4.37 14.18
N ASP A 469 -15.19 -4.99 14.27
CA ASP A 469 -15.30 -6.44 14.17
C ASP A 469 -15.07 -6.94 12.74
N GLY A 470 -14.31 -8.02 12.59
CA GLY A 470 -14.05 -8.68 11.32
C GLY A 470 -14.03 -10.20 11.46
N THR A 471 -13.80 -10.90 10.35
CA THR A 471 -13.64 -12.35 10.33
C THR A 471 -12.57 -12.73 9.33
N VAL A 472 -11.73 -13.69 9.71
CA VAL A 472 -10.85 -14.38 8.77
C VAL A 472 -11.44 -15.75 8.51
N ARG A 473 -11.75 -16.05 7.25
CA ARG A 473 -12.11 -17.40 6.80
C ARG A 473 -10.91 -18.02 6.11
N VAL A 474 -10.54 -19.22 6.51
CA VAL A 474 -9.48 -19.99 5.87
C VAL A 474 -10.08 -21.26 5.28
N ASP A 475 -9.96 -21.42 3.98
CA ASP A 475 -10.36 -22.58 3.20
C ASP A 475 -9.15 -23.47 2.88
N GLY A 476 -9.38 -24.74 2.51
CA GLY A 476 -8.32 -25.64 2.06
C GLY A 476 -7.47 -26.27 3.16
N ILE A 477 -7.90 -26.18 4.43
CA ILE A 477 -7.13 -26.62 5.61
C ILE A 477 -7.52 -28.01 6.13
N GLY A 478 -8.17 -28.84 5.31
CA GLY A 478 -8.55 -30.21 5.69
C GLY A 478 -7.38 -31.07 6.20
N ALA A 479 -6.16 -30.76 5.77
CA ALA A 479 -4.92 -31.39 6.24
C ALA A 479 -4.62 -31.13 7.73
N LEU A 480 -5.24 -30.14 8.38
CA LEU A 480 -5.08 -29.86 9.80
C LEU A 480 -5.97 -30.74 10.70
N GLY A 481 -6.97 -31.41 10.14
CA GLY A 481 -7.91 -32.28 10.87
C GLY A 481 -9.27 -31.62 11.09
N SER A 482 -10.06 -32.14 12.03
CA SER A 482 -11.42 -31.66 12.34
C SER A 482 -11.45 -30.40 13.22
N SER A 483 -10.30 -29.93 13.68
CA SER A 483 -10.15 -28.72 14.49
C SER A 483 -8.77 -28.11 14.30
N VAL A 484 -8.69 -26.80 14.47
CA VAL A 484 -7.45 -26.03 14.43
C VAL A 484 -7.28 -25.22 15.70
N ARG A 485 -6.02 -25.02 16.13
CA ARG A 485 -5.67 -23.98 17.10
C ARG A 485 -5.34 -22.70 16.34
N ALA A 486 -6.11 -21.67 16.59
CA ALA A 486 -5.90 -20.32 16.08
C ALA A 486 -5.24 -19.47 17.17
N THR A 487 -4.05 -18.94 16.90
CA THR A 487 -3.39 -17.95 17.76
C THR A 487 -3.38 -16.61 17.05
N LEU A 488 -3.91 -15.58 17.72
CA LEU A 488 -4.01 -14.23 17.19
C LEU A 488 -3.11 -13.29 17.99
N GLU A 489 -2.23 -12.59 17.29
CA GLU A 489 -1.36 -11.56 17.83
C GLU A 489 -1.64 -10.19 17.19
N TYR A 490 -1.16 -9.13 17.84
CA TYR A 490 -1.41 -7.74 17.45
C TYR A 490 -0.23 -6.81 17.74
N VAL A 491 -0.04 -5.84 16.85
CA VAL A 491 0.84 -4.67 17.03
C VAL A 491 0.07 -3.38 16.71
N PRO A 492 0.30 -2.28 17.46
CA PRO A 492 -0.48 -1.06 17.34
C PRO A 492 -0.06 -0.14 16.19
N GLY A 493 -0.95 0.74 15.74
CA GLY A 493 -0.62 1.82 14.80
C GLY A 493 0.15 2.99 15.44
N SER A 494 1.33 2.75 16.03
CA SER A 494 2.04 3.71 16.89
C SER A 494 3.07 4.62 16.19
N GLY A 495 3.34 4.41 14.89
CA GLY A 495 4.30 5.18 14.10
C GLY A 495 5.78 4.92 14.44
N ARG A 496 6.69 5.54 13.67
CA ARG A 496 8.15 5.30 13.78
C ARG A 496 8.83 5.86 15.02
N ASN A 497 8.20 6.81 15.72
CA ASN A 497 8.79 7.44 16.90
C ASN A 497 8.38 6.75 18.21
N THR A 498 7.85 5.53 18.12
CA THR A 498 7.36 4.78 19.26
C THR A 498 7.97 3.39 19.27
N GLU A 499 8.72 3.08 20.33
CA GLU A 499 9.24 1.74 20.59
C GLU A 499 8.09 0.80 20.95
N VAL A 500 8.10 -0.41 20.39
CA VAL A 500 7.17 -1.48 20.73
C VAL A 500 7.99 -2.69 21.17
N SER A 501 7.80 -3.15 22.41
CA SER A 501 8.61 -4.22 23.00
C SER A 501 8.38 -5.59 22.34
N GLY A 502 7.23 -5.77 21.69
CA GLY A 502 6.83 -7.02 21.05
C GLY A 502 5.33 -7.06 20.73
N PRO A 503 4.91 -8.04 19.92
CA PRO A 503 3.52 -8.44 19.77
C PRO A 503 2.78 -8.67 21.08
N THR A 504 1.46 -8.41 21.06
CA THR A 504 0.54 -8.87 22.12
C THR A 504 -0.29 -10.02 21.60
N VAL A 505 -0.27 -11.16 22.30
CA VAL A 505 -1.20 -12.26 22.03
C VAL A 505 -2.60 -11.86 22.52
N LEU A 506 -3.53 -11.72 21.58
CA LEU A 506 -4.93 -11.38 21.88
C LEU A 506 -5.74 -12.63 22.24
N SER A 507 -5.50 -13.75 21.56
CA SER A 507 -6.19 -15.00 21.85
C SER A 507 -5.42 -16.22 21.37
N SER A 508 -5.70 -17.37 21.96
CA SER A 508 -5.34 -18.69 21.42
C SER A 508 -6.50 -19.64 21.72
N ALA A 509 -7.20 -20.08 20.67
CA ALA A 509 -8.45 -20.82 20.80
C ALA A 509 -8.55 -21.96 19.77
N THR A 510 -9.31 -23.00 20.11
CA THR A 510 -9.56 -24.11 19.19
C THR A 510 -10.89 -23.90 18.48
N HIS A 511 -10.86 -23.99 17.16
CA HIS A 511 -12.03 -23.83 16.29
C HIS A 511 -12.31 -25.13 15.53
N PRO A 512 -13.58 -25.51 15.35
CA PRO A 512 -13.92 -26.64 14.50
C PRO A 512 -13.63 -26.32 13.03
N VAL A 513 -13.17 -27.33 12.29
CA VAL A 513 -13.04 -27.26 10.83
C VAL A 513 -14.29 -27.92 10.23
N ASP A 514 -15.04 -27.15 9.45
CA ASP A 514 -16.23 -27.62 8.74
C ASP A 514 -16.02 -27.52 7.23
N GLY A 515 -16.26 -28.60 6.51
CA GLY A 515 -16.04 -28.66 5.05
C GLY A 515 -14.61 -28.37 4.59
N GLY A 516 -13.60 -28.50 5.47
CA GLY A 516 -12.22 -28.11 5.18
C GLY A 516 -11.91 -26.62 5.38
N SER A 517 -12.80 -25.91 6.08
CA SER A 517 -12.71 -24.47 6.33
C SER A 517 -12.88 -24.12 7.81
N VAL A 518 -12.37 -22.96 8.21
CA VAL A 518 -12.59 -22.36 9.54
C VAL A 518 -12.89 -20.87 9.39
N SER A 519 -13.75 -20.34 10.26
CA SER A 519 -13.96 -18.90 10.41
C SER A 519 -13.53 -18.47 11.81
N VAL A 520 -12.56 -17.55 11.87
CA VAL A 520 -12.01 -16.98 13.10
C VAL A 520 -12.53 -15.54 13.24
N PRO A 521 -13.39 -15.26 14.24
CA PRO A 521 -13.83 -13.90 14.53
C PRO A 521 -12.67 -13.08 15.10
N ILE A 522 -12.54 -11.84 14.63
CA ILE A 522 -11.49 -10.91 15.05
C ILE A 522 -12.19 -9.63 15.54
N PRO A 523 -12.50 -9.54 16.85
CA PRO A 523 -13.27 -8.43 17.40
C PRO A 523 -12.43 -7.16 17.60
N GLY A 524 -13.05 -5.99 17.43
CA GLY A 524 -12.48 -4.71 17.85
C GLY A 524 -11.16 -4.33 17.19
N GLN A 525 -11.02 -4.53 15.88
CA GLN A 525 -9.77 -4.25 15.17
C GLN A 525 -9.43 -2.76 15.12
N ASP A 526 -8.14 -2.45 15.29
CA ASP A 526 -7.51 -1.15 15.07
C ASP A 526 -7.18 -1.02 13.58
N PRO A 527 -7.77 -0.06 12.85
CA PRO A 527 -7.51 0.13 11.43
C PRO A 527 -6.08 0.60 11.11
N LEU A 528 -5.29 1.02 12.11
CA LEU A 528 -3.89 1.44 11.93
C LEU A 528 -2.88 0.36 12.34
N GLY A 529 -3.30 -0.59 13.17
CA GLY A 529 -2.46 -1.70 13.62
C GLY A 529 -2.40 -2.86 12.62
N ALA A 530 -1.70 -3.92 13.00
CA ALA A 530 -1.61 -5.14 12.22
C ALA A 530 -1.79 -6.39 13.10
N TYR A 531 -2.25 -7.46 12.48
CA TYR A 531 -2.60 -8.72 13.12
C TYR A 531 -1.83 -9.88 12.49
N HIS A 532 -1.51 -10.86 13.31
CA HIS A 532 -0.89 -12.11 12.88
C HIS A 532 -1.73 -13.28 13.39
N LEU A 533 -2.20 -14.12 12.46
CA LEU A 533 -3.01 -15.30 12.74
C LEU A 533 -2.25 -16.55 12.29
N THR A 534 -1.92 -17.41 13.24
CA THR A 534 -1.36 -18.73 12.95
C THR A 534 -2.41 -19.82 13.18
N LEU A 535 -2.59 -20.73 12.23
CA LEU A 535 -3.41 -21.93 12.37
C LEU A 535 -2.55 -23.19 12.36
N THR A 536 -2.68 -24.01 13.39
CA THR A 536 -2.05 -25.33 13.50
C THR A 536 -3.09 -26.40 13.82
N ALA A 537 -2.71 -27.68 13.71
CA ALA A 537 -3.59 -28.79 14.10
C ALA A 537 -4.04 -28.65 15.57
N GLY A 538 -5.35 -28.74 15.81
CA GLY A 538 -6.02 -28.43 17.08
C GLY A 538 -5.86 -29.44 18.19
#